data_AF-A0A0L6WXD0-F1
#
_entry.id   AF-A0A0L6WXD0-F1
#
_cell.length_a   1.000
_cell.length_b   1.000
_cell.length_c   1.000
_cell.angle_alpha   90.00
_cell.angle_beta   90.00
_cell.angle_gamma   90.00
#
_symmetry.space_group_name_H-M   'P 1'
#
loop_
_entity.id
_entity.type
_entity.pdbx_description
1 polymer ?
#
loop_
_entity_poly.entity_id
_entity_poly.type
_entity_poly.pdbx_seq_one_letter_code
_entity_poly.pdbx_strand_id
1 'polypeptide(L)'
;MDITNMIPIHAFVLLLMGRYSGRLYVAYSSWYAISTLASMQAPFVGFQPVRTSEHMAALGILGLLQIFAFAQLVRSHVSSQQFQSIVIAGVVTIGILGALAIVGLTYKGWIASWTGRFYSLWDTGYAKKYIPIIASVSGHQPTAWPSFFMDLQFLIFVFQAGVILCFRELRDEHIFVIIYAAVASYFADVMVRLMLTLTSVVCASSAVALSTLLDTFIDPTEPEVVDDSQSEAGSGIYGLDTRTMIVFNIIAMLAFFVSHCTWATSTAYSSPSVVLASQNPDGTPHIIDGFREAYYWLRQNTPEDAVVMSWWDYGYQIAGMADRPTLVDNNTWNNTHIATVGKAMSSSEEVAYPILRKHDVSYVLVIFRGLIGYSGDDINKFL
;
A
#
# COMPACT_ATOMS: atom_id res chain seq x y z
N MET A 1 1.49 2.21 -3.56
CA MET A 1 1.76 3.60 -3.16
C MET A 1 3.25 3.78 -3.16
N ASP A 2 3.79 4.46 -4.16
CA ASP A 2 5.25 4.54 -4.33
C ASP A 2 5.78 5.81 -3.67
N ILE A 3 6.88 5.65 -2.92
CA ILE A 3 7.60 6.77 -2.28
C ILE A 3 7.97 7.84 -3.31
N THR A 4 8.29 7.40 -4.53
CA THR A 4 8.63 8.24 -5.68
C THR A 4 7.49 9.19 -6.09
N ASN A 5 6.24 8.87 -5.77
CA ASN A 5 5.07 9.71 -6.08
C ASN A 5 4.63 10.57 -4.90
N MET A 6 4.86 10.11 -3.67
CA MET A 6 4.51 10.86 -2.46
C MET A 6 5.39 12.09 -2.22
N ILE A 7 6.70 11.96 -2.40
CA ILE A 7 7.64 13.07 -2.18
C ILE A 7 7.40 14.23 -3.17
N PRO A 8 7.18 13.99 -4.49
CA PRO A 8 6.79 15.04 -5.42
C PRO A 8 5.46 15.70 -5.08
N ILE A 9 4.44 14.95 -4.64
CA ILE A 9 3.15 15.54 -4.26
C ILE A 9 3.34 16.49 -3.08
N HIS A 10 4.13 16.11 -2.07
CA HIS A 10 4.46 17.00 -0.94
C HIS A 10 5.19 18.26 -1.40
N ALA A 11 6.23 18.13 -2.22
CA ALA A 11 6.95 19.28 -2.76
C ALA A 11 6.04 20.18 -3.61
N PHE A 12 5.12 19.61 -4.39
CA PHE A 12 4.16 20.34 -5.19
C PHE A 12 3.15 21.12 -4.33
N VAL A 13 2.62 20.51 -3.28
CA VAL A 13 1.70 21.18 -2.35
C VAL A 13 2.41 22.32 -1.62
N LEU A 14 3.66 22.14 -1.20
CA LEU A 14 4.47 23.22 -0.61
C LEU A 14 4.65 24.41 -1.58
N LEU A 15 4.87 24.14 -2.87
CA LEU A 15 4.93 25.17 -3.90
C LEU A 15 3.59 25.91 -4.06
N LEU A 16 2.47 25.19 -4.08
CA LEU A 16 1.13 25.80 -4.18
C LEU A 16 0.78 26.66 -2.96
N MET A 17 1.24 26.27 -1.77
CA MET A 17 1.08 27.05 -0.54
C MET A 17 2.03 28.26 -0.48
N GLY A 18 2.88 28.46 -1.49
CA GLY A 18 3.86 29.56 -1.53
C GLY A 18 5.04 29.37 -0.57
N ARG A 19 5.21 28.18 0.01
CA ARG A 19 6.26 27.85 1.00
C ARG A 19 7.53 27.31 0.35
N TYR A 20 7.98 27.98 -0.70
CA TYR A 20 9.24 27.63 -1.33
C TYR A 20 10.43 28.07 -0.46
N SER A 21 11.38 27.16 -0.23
CA SER A 21 12.64 27.45 0.46
C SER A 21 13.82 26.82 -0.26
N GLY A 22 15.02 27.41 -0.07
CA GLY A 22 16.26 26.81 -0.58
C GLY A 22 16.52 25.41 0.00
N ARG A 23 16.03 25.13 1.21
CA ARG A 23 16.09 23.80 1.83
C ARG A 23 15.29 22.77 1.03
N LEU A 24 14.07 23.12 0.61
CA LEU A 24 13.23 22.26 -0.22
C LEU A 24 13.91 21.94 -1.55
N TYR A 25 14.48 22.95 -2.21
CA TYR A 25 15.17 22.77 -3.49
C TYR A 25 16.38 21.83 -3.38
N VAL A 26 17.25 22.04 -2.39
CA VAL A 26 18.44 21.19 -2.17
C VAL A 26 18.04 19.77 -1.80
N ALA A 27 17.07 19.61 -0.90
CA ALA A 27 16.61 18.30 -0.46
C ALA A 27 16.01 17.50 -1.62
N TYR A 28 15.06 18.09 -2.36
CA TYR A 28 14.38 17.40 -3.44
C TYR A 28 15.29 17.08 -4.62
N SER A 29 16.14 18.04 -5.04
CA SER A 29 17.04 17.83 -6.19
C SER A 29 18.10 16.77 -5.90
N SER A 30 18.65 16.77 -4.68
CA SER A 30 19.63 15.76 -4.27
C SER A 30 18.98 14.38 -4.13
N TRP A 31 17.81 14.31 -3.52
CA TRP A 31 17.03 13.08 -3.42
C TRP A 31 16.72 12.50 -4.79
N TYR A 32 16.16 13.29 -5.71
CA TYR A 32 15.77 12.80 -7.03
C TYR A 32 16.97 12.26 -7.81
N ALA A 33 18.09 13.00 -7.84
CA ALA A 33 19.28 12.60 -8.59
C ALA A 33 19.88 11.29 -8.04
N ILE A 34 20.08 11.22 -6.72
CA ILE A 34 20.71 10.07 -6.07
C ILE A 34 19.77 8.86 -6.13
N SER A 35 18.50 9.02 -5.77
CA SER A 35 17.53 7.93 -5.73
C SER A 35 17.23 7.35 -7.10
N THR A 36 17.15 8.18 -8.15
CA THR A 36 16.92 7.68 -9.52
C THR A 36 18.12 6.90 -10.03
N LEU A 37 19.35 7.40 -9.83
CA LEU A 37 20.55 6.66 -10.24
C LEU A 37 20.73 5.36 -9.46
N ALA A 38 20.42 5.36 -8.16
CA ALA A 38 20.47 4.18 -7.32
C ALA A 38 19.41 3.15 -7.70
N SER A 39 18.17 3.56 -8.00
CA SER A 39 17.10 2.63 -8.38
C SER A 39 17.37 1.95 -9.72
N MET A 40 18.03 2.64 -10.65
CA MET A 40 18.43 2.07 -11.94
C MET A 40 19.49 0.97 -11.83
N GLN A 41 20.21 0.86 -10.70
CA GLN A 41 21.19 -0.22 -10.49
C GLN A 41 20.52 -1.58 -10.24
N ALA A 42 19.25 -1.61 -9.82
CA ALA A 42 18.53 -2.85 -9.60
C ALA A 42 18.14 -3.46 -10.96
N PRO A 43 18.58 -4.69 -11.31
CA PRO A 43 18.34 -5.27 -12.64
C PRO A 43 16.85 -5.42 -13.01
N PHE A 44 16.00 -5.65 -12.00
CA PHE A 44 14.55 -5.73 -12.18
C PHE A 44 13.92 -4.38 -12.58
N VAL A 45 14.47 -3.27 -12.06
CA VAL A 45 13.99 -1.91 -12.32
C VAL A 45 14.58 -1.37 -13.61
N GLY A 46 15.88 -1.54 -13.81
CA GLY A 46 16.60 -1.11 -15.02
C GLY A 46 16.28 0.34 -15.41
N PHE A 47 15.70 0.54 -16.60
CA PHE A 47 15.35 1.87 -17.14
C PHE A 47 13.89 2.28 -16.91
N GLN A 48 13.14 1.56 -16.06
CA GLN A 48 11.75 1.92 -15.75
C GLN A 48 11.59 3.36 -15.24
N PRO A 49 12.46 3.91 -14.37
CA PRO A 49 12.29 5.27 -13.85
C PRO A 49 12.28 6.38 -14.92
N VAL A 50 12.87 6.11 -16.09
CA VAL A 50 12.93 7.07 -17.21
C VAL A 50 11.84 6.78 -18.25
N ARG A 51 11.42 5.52 -18.38
CA ARG A 51 10.52 5.08 -19.45
C ARG A 51 9.06 4.93 -19.02
N THR A 52 8.74 4.77 -17.74
CA THR A 52 7.35 4.56 -17.31
C THR A 52 6.68 5.85 -16.86
N SER A 53 5.39 5.97 -17.15
CA SER A 53 4.58 7.13 -16.73
C SER A 53 4.49 7.28 -15.21
N GLU A 54 4.70 6.20 -14.46
CA GLU A 54 4.62 6.15 -12.99
C GLU A 54 5.68 7.01 -12.29
N HIS A 55 6.81 7.30 -12.95
CA HIS A 55 7.92 8.09 -12.40
C HIS A 55 7.94 9.53 -12.93
N MET A 56 7.05 9.87 -13.88
CA MET A 56 7.06 11.17 -14.56
C MET A 56 6.66 12.31 -13.63
N ALA A 57 5.86 12.05 -12.59
CA ALA A 57 5.54 13.05 -11.58
C ALA A 57 6.80 13.57 -10.88
N ALA A 58 7.73 12.69 -10.53
CA ALA A 58 8.98 13.08 -9.89
C ALA A 58 9.88 13.93 -10.83
N LEU A 59 9.98 13.53 -12.11
CA LEU A 59 10.71 14.32 -13.11
C LEU A 59 10.05 15.69 -13.34
N GLY A 60 8.72 15.74 -13.41
CA GLY A 60 7.95 16.96 -13.63
C GLY A 60 8.13 17.98 -12.51
N ILE A 61 8.07 17.53 -11.24
CA ILE A 61 8.28 18.42 -10.09
C ILE A 61 9.74 18.87 -9.97
N LEU A 62 10.72 18.04 -10.35
CA LEU A 62 12.10 18.50 -10.47
C LEU A 62 12.20 19.66 -11.49
N GLY A 63 11.63 19.48 -12.69
CA GLY A 63 11.61 20.52 -13.71
C GLY A 63 10.94 21.81 -13.21
N LEU A 64 9.81 21.69 -12.52
CA LEU A 64 9.10 22.82 -11.92
C LEU A 64 9.95 23.56 -10.88
N LEU A 65 10.64 22.83 -10.00
CA LEU A 65 11.53 23.41 -8.98
C LEU A 65 12.72 24.15 -9.61
N GLN A 66 13.29 23.63 -10.70
CA GLN A 66 14.37 24.30 -11.44
C GLN A 66 13.90 25.63 -12.03
N ILE A 67 12.72 25.65 -12.64
CA ILE A 67 12.11 26.88 -13.21
C ILE A 67 11.85 27.88 -12.09
N PHE A 68 11.29 27.43 -10.96
CA PHE A 68 10.96 28.30 -9.84
C PHE A 68 12.21 28.88 -9.17
N ALA A 69 13.26 28.06 -8.99
CA ALA A 69 14.55 28.51 -8.47
C ALA A 69 15.21 29.55 -9.38
N PHE A 70 15.19 29.32 -10.70
CA PHE A 70 15.70 30.28 -11.67
C PHE A 70 14.88 31.57 -11.68
N ALA A 71 13.55 31.48 -11.60
CA ALA A 71 12.68 32.64 -11.49
C ALA A 71 12.98 33.47 -10.22
N GLN A 72 13.21 32.83 -9.08
CA GLN A 72 13.63 33.50 -7.84
C GLN A 72 15.00 34.20 -8.00
N LEU A 73 15.94 33.60 -8.72
CA LEU A 73 17.25 34.23 -9.01
C LEU A 73 17.12 35.45 -9.94
N VAL A 74 16.26 35.38 -10.97
CA VAL A 74 15.99 36.52 -11.84
C VAL A 74 15.29 37.63 -11.07
N ARG A 75 14.43 37.30 -10.09
CA ARG A 75 13.76 38.26 -9.21
C ARG A 75 14.74 39.16 -8.46
N SER A 76 15.85 38.59 -8.00
CA SER A 76 16.82 39.36 -7.21
C SER A 76 17.66 40.32 -8.06
N HIS A 77 17.64 40.17 -9.39
CA HIS A 77 18.45 40.97 -10.32
C HIS A 77 17.63 41.93 -11.21
N VAL A 78 16.30 41.87 -11.19
CA VAL A 78 15.42 42.63 -12.10
C VAL A 78 14.33 43.40 -11.34
N SER A 79 13.93 44.57 -11.85
CA SER A 79 12.85 45.39 -11.30
C SER A 79 11.47 44.68 -11.32
N SER A 80 10.64 44.90 -10.30
CA SER A 80 9.40 44.15 -10.04
C SER A 80 8.37 44.18 -11.18
N GLN A 81 8.30 45.25 -11.98
CA GLN A 81 7.32 45.39 -13.07
C GLN A 81 7.69 44.53 -14.30
N GLN A 82 8.97 44.50 -14.66
CA GLN A 82 9.47 43.63 -15.75
C GLN A 82 9.51 42.16 -15.31
N PHE A 83 9.75 41.92 -14.03
CA PHE A 83 9.80 40.59 -13.44
C PHE A 83 8.47 39.82 -13.55
N GLN A 84 7.33 40.43 -13.20
CA GLN A 84 6.02 39.75 -13.30
C GLN A 84 5.71 39.29 -14.73
N SER A 85 5.98 40.14 -15.72
CA SER A 85 5.70 39.81 -17.13
C SER A 85 6.61 38.68 -17.64
N ILE A 86 7.90 38.71 -17.28
CA ILE A 86 8.87 37.67 -17.67
C ILE A 86 8.56 36.33 -17.00
N VAL A 87 8.16 36.33 -15.73
CA VAL A 87 7.84 35.10 -15.00
C VAL A 87 6.55 34.47 -15.52
N ILE A 88 5.49 35.26 -15.73
CA ILE A 88 4.23 34.73 -16.25
C ILE A 88 4.46 34.19 -17.67
N ALA A 89 5.13 34.94 -18.54
CA ALA A 89 5.45 34.48 -19.90
C ALA A 89 6.34 33.23 -19.88
N GLY A 90 7.36 33.18 -19.01
CA GLY A 90 8.28 32.05 -18.89
C GLY A 90 7.61 30.78 -18.36
N VAL A 91 6.83 30.89 -17.27
CA VAL A 91 6.09 29.75 -16.69
C VAL A 91 5.07 29.21 -17.68
N VAL A 92 4.32 30.08 -18.37
CA VAL A 92 3.34 29.67 -19.38
C VAL A 92 4.02 29.01 -20.58
N THR A 93 5.11 29.60 -21.09
CA THR A 93 5.83 29.05 -22.26
C THR A 93 6.45 27.69 -21.95
N ILE A 94 7.14 27.57 -20.81
CA ILE A 94 7.78 26.30 -20.40
C ILE A 94 6.72 25.27 -20.00
N GLY A 95 5.62 25.68 -19.38
CA GLY A 95 4.48 24.81 -19.06
C GLY A 95 3.84 24.22 -20.31
N ILE A 96 3.58 25.04 -21.33
CA ILE A 96 3.01 24.60 -22.62
C ILE A 96 4.00 23.67 -23.35
N LEU A 97 5.28 24.07 -23.44
CA LEU A 97 6.32 23.24 -24.07
C LEU A 97 6.50 21.90 -23.34
N GLY A 98 6.48 21.91 -22.00
CA GLY A 98 6.58 20.71 -21.17
C GLY A 98 5.38 19.79 -21.36
N ALA A 99 4.16 20.33 -21.37
CA ALA A 99 2.94 19.56 -21.62
C ALA A 99 2.95 18.94 -23.03
N LEU A 100 3.32 19.72 -24.05
CA LEU A 100 3.45 19.22 -25.42
C LEU A 100 4.53 18.16 -25.56
N ALA A 101 5.66 18.32 -24.86
CA ALA A 101 6.73 17.32 -24.85
C ALA A 101 6.27 16.01 -24.21
N ILE A 102 5.60 16.05 -23.06
CA ILE A 102 5.07 14.85 -22.39
C ILE A 102 4.03 14.15 -23.27
N VAL A 103 3.08 14.89 -23.84
CA VAL A 103 2.04 14.33 -24.72
C VAL A 103 2.68 13.75 -25.99
N GLY A 104 3.64 14.46 -26.59
CA GLY A 104 4.36 14.00 -27.78
C GLY A 104 5.20 12.75 -27.52
N LEU A 105 5.91 12.69 -26.39
CA LEU A 105 6.71 11.53 -25.98
C LEU A 105 5.84 10.32 -25.62
N THR A 106 4.67 10.55 -25.03
CA THR A 106 3.68 9.50 -24.74
C THR A 106 3.07 8.96 -26.03
N TYR A 107 2.65 9.84 -26.95
CA TYR A 107 2.07 9.43 -28.23
C TYR A 107 3.08 8.69 -29.13
N LYS A 108 4.35 9.10 -29.09
CA LYS A 108 5.44 8.44 -29.83
C LYS A 108 5.86 7.09 -29.20
N GLY A 109 5.26 6.70 -28.08
CA GLY A 109 5.51 5.43 -27.40
C GLY A 109 6.86 5.33 -26.69
N TRP A 110 7.55 6.45 -26.47
CA TRP A 110 8.81 6.47 -25.70
C TRP A 110 8.55 6.37 -24.20
N ILE A 111 7.44 6.95 -23.74
CA ILE A 111 6.93 6.78 -22.38
C ILE A 111 5.87 5.68 -22.41
N ALA A 112 6.14 4.58 -21.71
CA ALA A 112 5.18 3.52 -21.51
C ALA A 112 4.01 4.02 -20.66
N SER A 113 2.80 3.62 -21.04
CA SER A 113 1.58 3.89 -20.29
C SER A 113 1.60 3.21 -18.92
N TRP A 114 0.67 3.61 -18.05
CA TRP A 114 0.43 3.03 -16.74
C TRP A 114 0.29 1.50 -16.86
N THR A 115 0.93 0.77 -15.96
CA THR A 115 0.79 -0.68 -15.95
C THR A 115 -0.59 -1.08 -15.44
N GLY A 116 -1.12 -2.21 -15.89
CA GLY A 116 -2.50 -2.63 -15.60
C GLY A 116 -2.82 -2.77 -14.10
N ARG A 117 -1.82 -3.12 -13.27
CA ARG A 117 -1.97 -3.22 -11.81
C ARG A 117 -2.10 -1.85 -11.12
N PHE A 118 -1.36 -0.84 -11.59
CA PHE A 118 -1.50 0.51 -11.05
C PHE A 118 -2.76 1.20 -11.59
N TYR A 119 -3.11 0.96 -12.85
CA TYR A 119 -4.32 1.52 -13.45
C TYR A 119 -5.60 0.99 -12.77
N SER A 120 -5.62 -0.27 -12.31
CA SER A 120 -6.77 -0.81 -11.59
C SER A 120 -7.03 -0.17 -10.22
N LEU A 121 -6.05 0.53 -9.65
CA LEU A 121 -6.25 1.32 -8.43
C LEU A 121 -6.97 2.63 -8.70
N TRP A 122 -6.91 3.13 -9.94
CA TRP A 122 -7.61 4.33 -10.38
C TRP A 122 -9.00 3.99 -10.93
N ASP A 123 -9.08 3.01 -11.84
CA ASP A 123 -10.33 2.46 -12.35
C ASP A 123 -10.57 1.07 -11.76
N THR A 124 -11.36 1.03 -10.70
CA THR A 124 -11.68 -0.21 -9.96
C THR A 124 -12.47 -1.22 -10.79
N GLY A 125 -13.10 -0.81 -11.89
CA GLY A 125 -13.80 -1.69 -12.82
C GLY A 125 -12.88 -2.34 -13.87
N TYR A 126 -11.70 -1.76 -14.13
CA TYR A 126 -10.82 -2.17 -15.21
C TYR A 126 -10.30 -3.60 -15.05
N ALA A 127 -9.79 -3.95 -13.85
CA ALA A 127 -9.23 -5.27 -13.60
C ALA A 127 -10.28 -6.37 -13.82
N LYS A 128 -11.49 -6.20 -13.28
CA LYS A 128 -12.56 -7.19 -13.39
C LYS A 128 -13.00 -7.42 -14.85
N LYS A 129 -12.94 -6.39 -15.70
CA LYS A 129 -13.38 -6.47 -17.10
C LYS A 129 -12.29 -6.96 -18.06
N TYR A 130 -11.04 -6.52 -17.88
CA TYR A 130 -9.98 -6.71 -18.88
C TYR A 130 -8.85 -7.62 -18.41
N ILE A 131 -8.62 -7.79 -17.10
CA ILE A 131 -7.53 -8.62 -16.58
C ILE A 131 -8.02 -9.43 -15.36
N PRO A 132 -8.80 -10.52 -15.57
CA PRO A 132 -9.42 -11.28 -14.49
C PRO A 132 -8.43 -11.83 -13.45
N ILE A 133 -7.20 -12.14 -13.85
CA ILE A 133 -6.12 -12.61 -12.95
C ILE A 133 -5.80 -11.60 -11.84
N ILE A 134 -5.92 -10.29 -12.12
CA ILE A 134 -5.72 -9.27 -11.08
C ILE A 134 -6.89 -9.27 -10.11
N ALA A 135 -8.13 -9.43 -10.61
CA ALA A 135 -9.32 -9.44 -9.78
C ALA A 135 -9.51 -10.75 -8.98
N SER A 136 -8.95 -11.87 -9.43
CA SER A 136 -9.09 -13.17 -8.74
C SER A 136 -8.29 -13.26 -7.44
N VAL A 137 -7.31 -12.37 -7.23
CA VAL A 137 -6.51 -12.32 -6.01
C VAL A 137 -7.34 -11.69 -4.89
N SER A 138 -7.64 -12.46 -3.83
CA SER A 138 -8.41 -11.98 -2.68
C SER A 138 -7.82 -10.72 -2.04
N GLY A 139 -6.50 -10.57 -2.06
CA GLY A 139 -5.82 -9.37 -1.54
C GLY A 139 -5.99 -8.10 -2.37
N HIS A 140 -6.58 -8.18 -3.56
CA HIS A 140 -6.91 -7.02 -4.42
C HIS A 140 -8.37 -6.56 -4.25
N GLN A 141 -9.14 -7.24 -3.40
CA GLN A 141 -10.51 -6.85 -3.11
C GLN A 141 -10.56 -5.59 -2.24
N PRO A 142 -11.67 -4.82 -2.33
CA PRO A 142 -11.88 -3.65 -1.47
C PRO A 142 -12.03 -4.03 0.00
N THR A 143 -11.69 -3.10 0.88
CA THR A 143 -11.68 -3.33 2.33
C THR A 143 -13.04 -2.97 2.94
N ALA A 144 -13.64 -3.88 3.69
CA ALA A 144 -14.86 -3.58 4.43
C ALA A 144 -14.56 -2.84 5.75
N TRP A 145 -15.49 -2.02 6.23
CA TRP A 145 -15.34 -1.29 7.50
C TRP A 145 -14.97 -2.17 8.71
N PRO A 146 -15.46 -3.43 8.87
CA PRO A 146 -15.08 -4.26 10.01
C PRO A 146 -13.60 -4.64 9.99
N SER A 147 -12.98 -4.73 8.80
CA SER A 147 -11.54 -5.00 8.66
C SER A 147 -10.72 -3.81 9.16
N PHE A 148 -11.13 -2.57 8.86
CA PHE A 148 -10.48 -1.38 9.41
C PHE A 148 -10.52 -1.36 10.95
N PHE A 149 -11.68 -1.71 11.53
CA PHE A 149 -11.81 -1.79 12.98
C PHE A 149 -11.01 -2.96 13.57
N MET A 150 -11.05 -4.14 12.94
CA MET A 150 -10.31 -5.30 13.40
C MET A 150 -8.80 -5.05 13.45
N ASP A 151 -8.26 -4.33 12.47
CA ASP A 151 -6.82 -4.05 12.35
C ASP A 151 -6.35 -2.86 13.18
N LEU A 152 -7.16 -1.81 13.31
CA LEU A 152 -6.74 -0.54 13.93
C LEU A 152 -7.44 -0.24 15.27
N GLN A 153 -8.47 -0.99 15.63
CA GLN A 153 -9.28 -0.81 16.83
C GLN A 153 -9.69 0.67 17.02
N PHE A 154 -9.40 1.27 18.17
CA PHE A 154 -9.79 2.64 18.47
C PHE A 154 -8.95 3.70 17.72
N LEU A 155 -7.79 3.32 17.16
CA LEU A 155 -6.92 4.24 16.43
C LEU A 155 -7.60 4.81 15.18
N ILE A 156 -8.58 4.11 14.61
CA ILE A 156 -9.35 4.62 13.46
C ILE A 156 -10.06 5.94 13.76
N PHE A 157 -10.52 6.13 15.00
CA PHE A 157 -11.19 7.35 15.44
C PHE A 157 -10.19 8.43 15.86
N VAL A 158 -9.12 8.03 16.56
CA VAL A 158 -8.09 8.96 17.08
C VAL A 158 -7.22 9.53 15.96
N PHE A 159 -6.98 8.74 14.91
CA PHE A 159 -6.27 9.15 13.71
C PHE A 159 -6.83 10.44 13.11
N GLN A 160 -8.16 10.56 13.01
CA GLN A 160 -8.82 11.72 12.45
C GLN A 160 -8.54 12.98 13.28
N ALA A 161 -8.55 12.86 14.61
CA ALA A 161 -8.20 13.94 15.52
C ALA A 161 -6.73 14.37 15.34
N GLY A 162 -5.82 13.41 15.17
CA GLY A 162 -4.39 13.68 14.91
C GLY A 162 -4.15 14.47 13.63
N VAL A 163 -4.81 14.09 12.54
CA VAL A 163 -4.74 14.82 11.27
C VAL A 163 -5.26 16.25 11.43
N ILE A 164 -6.36 16.45 12.16
CA ILE A 164 -6.90 17.79 12.44
C ILE A 164 -5.92 18.65 13.26
N LEU A 165 -5.20 18.06 14.22
CA LEU A 165 -4.17 18.77 14.97
C LEU A 165 -3.00 19.20 14.07
N CYS A 166 -2.57 18.34 13.14
CA CYS A 166 -1.57 18.71 12.12
C CYS A 166 -2.04 19.90 11.25
N PHE A 167 -3.35 20.00 10.96
CA PHE A 167 -3.94 21.16 10.27
C PHE A 167 -3.98 22.45 11.09
N ARG A 168 -3.85 22.40 12.42
CA ARG A 168 -3.84 23.62 13.24
C ARG A 168 -2.48 24.29 13.26
N GLU A 169 -1.41 23.51 13.40
CA GLU A 169 -0.05 24.06 13.43
C GLU A 169 0.55 24.31 12.04
N LEU A 170 0.15 23.51 11.03
CA LEU A 170 0.60 23.62 9.64
C LEU A 170 2.11 23.89 9.48
N ARG A 171 2.96 23.04 10.06
CA ARG A 171 4.39 23.02 9.77
C ARG A 171 4.66 22.30 8.44
N ASP A 172 5.85 22.48 7.87
CA ASP A 172 6.18 21.90 6.55
C ASP A 172 6.20 20.36 6.59
N GLU A 173 6.53 19.78 7.75
CA GLU A 173 6.50 18.34 8.02
C GLU A 173 5.07 17.82 8.17
N HIS A 174 4.18 18.59 8.82
CA HIS A 174 2.77 18.22 9.03
C HIS A 174 2.02 18.09 7.70
N ILE A 175 2.37 18.91 6.71
CA ILE A 175 1.80 18.83 5.36
C ILE A 175 2.09 17.46 4.72
N PHE A 176 3.28 16.88 4.95
CA PHE A 176 3.61 15.54 4.47
C PHE A 176 2.69 14.48 5.11
N VAL A 177 2.49 14.56 6.43
CA VAL A 177 1.62 13.62 7.18
C VAL A 177 0.17 13.71 6.70
N ILE A 178 -0.34 14.92 6.47
CA ILE A 178 -1.71 15.14 5.97
C ILE A 178 -1.91 14.53 4.58
N ILE A 179 -0.99 14.79 3.65
CA ILE A 179 -1.06 14.21 2.30
C ILE A 179 -0.95 12.69 2.39
N TYR A 180 -0.03 12.20 3.22
CA TYR A 180 0.17 10.76 3.39
C TYR A 180 -1.08 10.08 3.94
N ALA A 181 -1.71 10.67 4.96
CA ALA A 181 -2.98 10.22 5.54
C ALA A 181 -4.07 10.14 4.47
N ALA A 182 -4.29 11.21 3.70
CA ALA A 182 -5.35 11.25 2.69
C ALA A 182 -5.14 10.22 1.57
N VAL A 183 -3.93 10.14 1.03
CA VAL A 183 -3.61 9.24 -0.08
C VAL A 183 -3.60 7.78 0.37
N ALA A 184 -3.03 7.47 1.55
CA ALA A 184 -3.02 6.12 2.09
C ALA A 184 -4.42 5.63 2.46
N SER A 185 -5.29 6.49 3.01
CA SER A 185 -6.67 6.12 3.31
C SER A 185 -7.46 5.77 2.05
N TYR A 186 -7.29 6.51 0.96
CA TYR A 186 -7.92 6.18 -0.33
C TYR A 186 -7.45 4.81 -0.85
N PHE A 187 -6.15 4.56 -0.85
CA PHE A 187 -5.60 3.30 -1.36
C PHE A 187 -5.97 2.09 -0.49
N ALA A 188 -6.05 2.25 0.83
CA ALA A 188 -6.45 1.18 1.74
C ALA A 188 -7.94 0.81 1.58
N ASP A 189 -8.80 1.75 1.18
CA ASP A 189 -10.21 1.49 0.87
C ASP A 189 -10.35 0.65 -0.41
N VAL A 190 -9.59 1.01 -1.45
CA VAL A 190 -9.62 0.32 -2.75
C VAL A 190 -9.06 -1.10 -2.69
N MET A 191 -8.07 -1.37 -1.83
CA MET A 191 -7.35 -2.65 -1.82
C MET A 191 -6.87 -3.04 -0.42
N VAL A 192 -7.29 -4.23 0.05
CA VAL A 192 -6.97 -4.77 1.40
C VAL A 192 -5.47 -4.82 1.70
N ARG A 193 -4.62 -5.19 0.73
CA ARG A 193 -3.16 -5.24 0.97
C ARG A 193 -2.55 -3.87 1.29
N LEU A 194 -3.17 -2.77 0.85
CA LEU A 194 -2.65 -1.42 1.07
C LEU A 194 -2.95 -0.90 2.49
N MET A 195 -3.75 -1.64 3.27
CA MET A 195 -3.94 -1.41 4.70
C MET A 195 -2.60 -1.34 5.46
N LEU A 196 -1.64 -2.19 5.10
CA LEU A 196 -0.30 -2.21 5.70
C LEU A 196 0.42 -0.84 5.59
N THR A 197 0.22 -0.14 4.47
CA THR A 197 0.83 1.19 4.28
C THR A 197 0.13 2.25 5.12
N LEU A 198 -1.20 2.19 5.23
CA LEU A 198 -2.00 3.09 6.06
C LEU A 198 -1.66 2.98 7.56
N THR A 199 -1.38 1.77 8.06
CA THR A 199 -1.12 1.56 9.50
C THR A 199 -0.04 2.48 10.05
N SER A 200 1.03 2.74 9.30
CA SER A 200 2.14 3.60 9.73
C SER A 200 1.71 5.04 10.04
N VAL A 201 0.91 5.66 9.16
CA VAL A 201 0.43 7.04 9.36
C VAL A 201 -0.68 7.13 10.39
N VAL A 202 -1.49 6.07 10.52
CA VAL A 202 -2.49 5.95 11.59
C VAL A 202 -1.82 5.95 12.95
N CYS A 203 -0.77 5.15 13.15
CA CYS A 203 -0.01 5.14 14.40
C CYS A 203 0.63 6.49 14.70
N ALA A 204 1.30 7.12 13.71
CA ALA A 204 1.97 8.41 13.91
C ALA A 204 0.97 9.53 14.27
N SER A 205 -0.13 9.65 13.53
CA SER A 205 -1.13 10.70 13.76
C SER A 205 -1.88 10.47 15.07
N SER A 206 -2.20 9.21 15.39
CA SER A 206 -2.85 8.87 16.66
C SER A 206 -1.94 9.13 17.86
N ALA A 207 -0.63 8.90 17.71
CA ALA A 207 0.35 9.24 18.74
C ALA A 207 0.43 10.75 18.98
N VAL A 208 0.37 11.59 17.93
CA VAL A 208 0.30 13.06 18.07
C VAL A 208 -0.96 13.47 18.82
N ALA A 209 -2.13 12.88 18.50
CA ALA A 209 -3.37 13.18 19.20
C ALA A 209 -3.34 12.77 20.69
N LEU A 210 -2.89 11.55 20.98
CA LEU A 210 -2.83 11.04 22.35
C LEU A 210 -1.78 11.77 23.19
N SER A 211 -0.61 12.08 22.64
CA SER A 211 0.43 12.86 23.33
C SER A 211 -0.06 14.27 23.64
N THR A 212 -0.67 14.96 22.68
CA THR A 212 -1.22 16.31 22.91
C THR A 212 -2.30 16.30 24.00
N LEU A 213 -3.16 15.27 24.02
CA LEU A 213 -4.15 15.11 25.08
C LEU A 213 -3.47 14.85 26.44
N LEU A 214 -2.50 13.95 26.50
CA LEU A 214 -1.78 13.64 27.73
C LEU A 214 -1.02 14.86 28.25
N ASP A 215 -0.30 15.59 27.40
CA ASP A 215 0.42 16.81 27.78
C ASP A 215 -0.54 17.86 28.35
N THR A 216 -1.72 18.04 27.73
CA THR A 216 -2.73 19.01 28.20
C THR A 216 -3.32 18.65 29.57
N PHE A 217 -3.49 17.36 29.88
CA PHE A 217 -4.15 16.91 31.12
C PHE A 217 -3.18 16.51 32.24
N ILE A 218 -1.91 16.21 31.92
CA ILE A 218 -0.86 15.85 32.89
C ILE A 218 -0.11 17.09 33.36
N ASP A 219 0.04 18.14 32.54
CA ASP A 219 0.78 19.34 32.94
C ASP A 219 0.04 20.09 34.08
N PRO A 220 0.68 20.28 35.25
CA PRO A 220 0.08 21.00 36.38
C PRO A 220 -0.02 22.51 36.18
N THR A 221 0.51 23.09 35.11
CA THR A 221 0.33 24.53 34.85
C THR A 221 -1.13 24.82 34.52
N GLU A 222 -1.83 25.46 35.45
CA GLU A 222 -3.12 26.09 35.17
C GLU A 222 -2.93 27.10 34.01
N PRO A 223 -3.86 27.16 33.04
CA PRO A 223 -3.82 28.23 32.07
C PRO A 223 -3.87 29.56 32.83
N GLU A 224 -2.97 30.50 32.52
CA GLU A 224 -3.05 31.87 33.03
C GLU A 224 -4.39 32.46 32.57
N VAL A 225 -5.38 32.40 33.45
CA VAL A 225 -6.67 33.04 33.22
C VAL A 225 -6.38 34.54 33.28
N VAL A 226 -6.47 35.21 32.14
CA VAL A 226 -6.43 36.67 32.08
C VAL A 226 -7.57 37.15 32.98
N ASP A 227 -7.17 37.81 34.06
CA ASP A 227 -8.02 38.25 35.16
C ASP A 227 -9.01 39.30 34.62
N ASP A 228 -10.21 38.84 34.22
CA ASP A 228 -11.37 39.71 34.08
C ASP A 228 -12.39 39.32 35.15
N SER A 229 -12.60 40.29 36.02
CA SER A 229 -13.16 40.18 37.36
C SER A 229 -14.59 39.61 37.45
N GLN A 230 -14.79 38.83 38.53
CA GLN A 230 -16.05 38.47 39.21
C GLN A 230 -16.97 37.39 38.59
N SER A 231 -16.86 36.16 39.11
CA SER A 231 -18.02 35.48 39.75
C SER A 231 -17.59 34.25 40.55
N GLU A 232 -17.84 34.33 41.85
CA GLU A 232 -18.09 33.27 42.84
C GLU A 232 -17.18 32.03 42.94
N ALA A 233 -16.58 31.91 44.13
CA ALA A 233 -16.02 30.69 44.69
C ALA A 233 -17.09 29.60 44.83
N GLY A 234 -17.30 28.83 43.76
CA GLY A 234 -17.80 27.47 43.84
C GLY A 234 -16.61 26.53 43.93
N SER A 235 -16.59 25.61 44.90
CA SER A 235 -15.65 24.48 44.91
C SER A 235 -15.81 23.70 43.61
N GLY A 236 -15.00 24.02 42.61
CA GLY A 236 -15.12 23.46 41.29
C GLY A 236 -14.75 21.99 41.28
N ILE A 237 -15.66 21.16 40.81
CA ILE A 237 -15.49 19.74 40.43
C ILE A 237 -14.44 19.60 39.28
N TYR A 238 -13.66 20.64 38.99
CA TYR A 238 -12.84 20.81 37.79
C TYR A 238 -11.32 20.76 38.04
N GLY A 239 -10.83 20.62 39.28
CA GLY A 239 -9.40 20.78 39.59
C GLY A 239 -8.54 19.51 39.46
N LEU A 240 -9.07 18.33 39.80
CA LEU A 240 -8.29 17.08 39.90
C LEU A 240 -9.07 15.83 39.46
N ASP A 241 -10.37 15.76 39.75
CA ASP A 241 -11.19 14.57 39.50
C ASP A 241 -11.41 14.31 38.00
N THR A 242 -11.70 15.37 37.22
CA THR A 242 -11.88 15.28 35.77
C THR A 242 -10.59 14.95 35.02
N ARG A 243 -9.45 15.55 35.41
CA ARG A 243 -8.13 15.25 34.82
C ARG A 243 -7.75 13.79 35.05
N THR A 244 -7.90 13.32 36.29
CA THR A 244 -7.63 11.93 36.67
C THR A 244 -8.54 10.96 35.92
N MET A 245 -9.83 11.30 35.75
CA MET A 245 -10.78 10.49 34.99
C MET A 245 -10.39 10.36 33.50
N ILE A 246 -9.95 11.46 32.86
CA ILE A 246 -9.53 11.45 31.45
C ILE A 246 -8.25 10.64 31.28
N VAL A 247 -7.25 10.86 32.13
CA VAL A 247 -5.99 10.10 32.10
C VAL A 247 -6.24 8.61 32.34
N PHE A 248 -7.11 8.26 33.30
CA PHE A 248 -7.53 6.88 33.54
C PHE A 248 -8.23 6.26 32.32
N ASN A 249 -9.12 7.01 31.66
CA ASN A 249 -9.81 6.55 30.45
C ASN A 249 -8.82 6.26 29.31
N ILE A 250 -7.84 7.14 29.08
CA ILE A 250 -6.79 6.93 28.07
C ILE A 250 -5.99 5.66 28.38
N ILE A 251 -5.57 5.48 29.64
CA ILE A 251 -4.84 4.27 30.06
C ILE A 251 -5.69 3.01 29.86
N ALA A 252 -6.98 3.06 30.19
CA ALA A 252 -7.91 1.94 29.97
C ALA A 252 -8.07 1.60 28.47
N MET A 253 -8.18 2.61 27.61
CA MET A 253 -8.24 2.41 26.15
C MET A 253 -6.95 1.79 25.61
N LEU A 254 -5.78 2.21 26.09
CA LEU A 254 -4.48 1.63 25.73
C LEU A 254 -4.36 0.18 26.20
N ALA A 255 -4.79 -0.13 27.42
CA ALA A 255 -4.80 -1.50 27.95
C ALA A 255 -5.74 -2.42 27.13
N PHE A 256 -6.91 -1.91 26.76
CA PHE A 256 -7.85 -2.62 25.89
C PHE A 256 -7.26 -2.84 24.49
N PHE A 257 -6.55 -1.86 23.94
CA PHE A 257 -5.87 -1.99 22.66
C PHE A 257 -4.82 -3.09 22.64
N VAL A 258 -3.98 -3.18 23.68
CA VAL A 258 -3.00 -4.28 23.82
C VAL A 258 -3.70 -5.63 23.89
N SER A 259 -4.80 -5.70 24.64
CA SER A 259 -5.60 -6.92 24.78
C SER A 259 -6.21 -7.35 23.44
N HIS A 260 -6.80 -6.41 22.69
CA HIS A 260 -7.33 -6.63 21.34
C HIS A 260 -6.25 -7.09 20.37
N CYS A 261 -5.11 -6.38 20.31
CA CYS A 261 -4.01 -6.73 19.40
C CYS A 261 -3.47 -8.14 19.70
N THR A 262 -3.34 -8.49 20.98
CA THR A 262 -2.88 -9.82 21.40
C THR A 262 -3.87 -10.90 21.00
N TRP A 263 -5.17 -10.67 21.22
CA TRP A 263 -6.24 -11.58 20.82
C TRP A 263 -6.31 -11.75 19.30
N ALA A 264 -6.35 -10.64 18.54
CA ALA A 264 -6.41 -10.64 17.09
C ALA A 264 -5.21 -11.38 16.47
N THR A 265 -4.00 -11.12 16.99
CA THR A 265 -2.79 -11.80 16.52
C THR A 265 -2.83 -13.29 16.81
N SER A 266 -3.23 -13.68 18.03
CA SER A 266 -3.27 -15.08 18.46
C SER A 266 -4.33 -15.89 17.70
N THR A 267 -5.53 -15.34 17.52
CA THR A 267 -6.67 -16.08 16.98
C THR A 267 -6.82 -15.98 15.46
N ALA A 268 -6.61 -14.79 14.88
CA ALA A 268 -6.90 -14.57 13.46
C ALA A 268 -5.65 -14.69 12.57
N TYR A 269 -4.54 -14.06 12.98
CA TYR A 269 -3.35 -13.93 12.11
C TYR A 269 -2.31 -15.03 12.29
N SER A 270 -2.29 -15.73 13.43
CA SER A 270 -1.32 -16.80 13.72
C SER A 270 -1.84 -18.18 13.29
N SER A 271 -2.13 -18.35 11.99
CA SER A 271 -2.61 -19.63 11.42
C SER A 271 -1.75 -20.09 10.23
N PRO A 272 -1.04 -21.24 10.33
CA PRO A 272 -0.23 -21.74 9.22
C PRO A 272 -1.12 -22.24 8.07
N SER A 273 -0.76 -21.90 6.82
CA SER A 273 -1.54 -22.33 5.64
C SER A 273 -1.10 -23.68 5.07
N VAL A 274 0.06 -24.20 5.47
CA VAL A 274 0.61 -25.49 5.01
C VAL A 274 0.00 -26.66 5.79
N VAL A 275 -0.15 -26.46 7.10
CA VAL A 275 -0.65 -27.47 8.02
C VAL A 275 -2.01 -26.99 8.52
N LEU A 276 -3.05 -27.79 8.28
CA LEU A 276 -4.39 -27.40 8.67
C LEU A 276 -4.68 -27.94 10.06
N ALA A 277 -4.98 -27.07 11.01
CA ALA A 277 -5.47 -27.47 12.31
C ALA A 277 -6.99 -27.65 12.25
N SER A 278 -7.45 -28.86 12.58
CA SER A 278 -8.86 -29.16 12.86
C SER A 278 -9.01 -29.53 14.34
N GLN A 279 -10.21 -29.41 14.88
CA GLN A 279 -10.52 -29.90 16.22
C GLN A 279 -11.36 -31.17 16.10
N ASN A 280 -10.98 -32.21 16.85
CA ASN A 280 -11.82 -33.38 17.00
C ASN A 280 -13.06 -33.05 17.85
N PRO A 281 -14.13 -33.87 17.79
CA PRO A 281 -15.29 -33.71 18.68
C PRO A 281 -14.93 -33.63 20.18
N ASP A 282 -13.81 -34.27 20.56
CA ASP A 282 -13.29 -34.31 21.94
C ASP A 282 -12.45 -33.06 22.32
N GLY A 283 -12.33 -32.07 21.43
CA GLY A 283 -11.55 -30.84 21.64
C GLY A 283 -10.04 -31.00 21.48
N THR A 284 -9.55 -32.21 21.16
CA THR A 284 -8.13 -32.44 20.85
C THR A 284 -7.77 -31.85 19.48
N PRO A 285 -6.59 -31.20 19.33
CA PRO A 285 -6.15 -30.69 18.04
C PRO A 285 -5.78 -31.87 17.13
N HIS A 286 -6.45 -31.97 15.99
CA HIS A 286 -6.11 -32.88 14.91
C HIS A 286 -5.42 -32.12 13.79
N ILE A 287 -4.17 -32.47 13.54
CA ILE A 287 -3.35 -31.81 12.54
C ILE A 287 -3.48 -32.57 11.22
N ILE A 288 -3.99 -31.89 10.19
CA ILE A 288 -4.11 -32.44 8.83
C ILE A 288 -2.93 -31.92 8.00
N ASP A 289 -2.07 -32.84 7.59
CA ASP A 289 -0.82 -32.53 6.89
C ASP A 289 -0.74 -33.14 5.48
N GLY A 290 -1.87 -33.14 4.77
CA GLY A 290 -1.94 -33.72 3.42
C GLY A 290 -1.04 -33.01 2.40
N PHE A 291 -0.72 -31.72 2.60
CA PHE A 291 0.16 -30.96 1.71
C PHE A 291 1.58 -31.51 1.74
N ARG A 292 2.18 -31.58 2.92
CA ARG A 292 3.58 -32.02 3.04
C ARG A 292 3.71 -33.48 2.66
N GLU A 293 2.76 -34.33 3.05
CA GLU A 293 2.75 -35.74 2.66
C GLU A 293 2.74 -35.91 1.14
N ALA A 294 1.81 -35.25 0.43
CA ALA A 294 1.71 -35.33 -1.03
C ALA A 294 2.96 -34.78 -1.74
N TYR A 295 3.47 -33.63 -1.29
CA TYR A 295 4.69 -33.05 -1.87
C TYR A 295 5.93 -33.91 -1.61
N TYR A 296 6.01 -34.55 -0.44
CA TYR A 296 7.11 -35.43 -0.09
C TYR A 296 7.06 -36.75 -0.87
N TRP A 297 5.86 -37.30 -1.09
CA TRP A 297 5.66 -38.44 -1.98
C TRP A 297 6.14 -38.10 -3.39
N LEU A 298 5.75 -36.93 -3.91
CA LEU A 298 6.15 -36.48 -5.24
C LEU A 298 7.67 -36.35 -5.34
N ARG A 299 8.33 -35.84 -4.30
CA ARG A 299 9.78 -35.71 -4.23
C ARG A 299 10.52 -37.04 -4.22
N GLN A 300 10.01 -38.04 -3.51
CA GLN A 300 10.71 -39.32 -3.32
C GLN A 300 10.40 -40.36 -4.40
N ASN A 301 9.24 -40.29 -5.06
CA ASN A 301 8.72 -41.36 -5.90
C ASN A 301 8.62 -41.00 -7.39
N THR A 302 9.05 -39.80 -7.80
CA THR A 302 9.02 -39.38 -9.21
C THR A 302 10.42 -39.05 -9.72
N PRO A 303 10.68 -39.15 -11.04
CA PRO A 303 11.92 -38.66 -11.65
C PRO A 303 12.15 -37.16 -11.36
N GLU A 304 13.41 -36.73 -11.26
CA GLU A 304 13.76 -35.32 -10.97
C GLU A 304 13.32 -34.35 -12.07
N ASP A 305 13.25 -34.81 -13.32
CA ASP A 305 12.80 -34.07 -14.49
C ASP A 305 11.28 -34.13 -14.72
N ALA A 306 10.53 -34.80 -13.83
CA ALA A 306 9.09 -34.94 -13.96
C ALA A 306 8.38 -33.58 -13.80
N VAL A 307 7.75 -33.12 -14.89
CA VAL A 307 6.99 -31.86 -14.90
C VAL A 307 5.62 -32.05 -14.26
N VAL A 308 5.32 -31.21 -13.26
CA VAL A 308 4.05 -31.22 -12.52
C VAL A 308 3.19 -30.04 -12.98
N MET A 309 1.96 -30.34 -13.44
CA MET A 309 0.95 -29.33 -13.71
C MET A 309 0.03 -29.16 -12.50
N SER A 310 -0.11 -27.92 -12.04
CA SER A 310 -1.06 -27.51 -10.99
C SER A 310 -1.62 -26.12 -11.33
N TRP A 311 -2.59 -25.65 -10.55
CA TRP A 311 -2.97 -24.24 -10.59
C TRP A 311 -1.80 -23.35 -10.10
N TRP A 312 -1.78 -22.08 -10.54
CA TRP A 312 -0.65 -21.17 -10.32
C TRP A 312 -0.40 -20.84 -8.84
N ASP A 313 -1.43 -20.90 -7.99
CA ASP A 313 -1.34 -20.71 -6.54
C ASP A 313 -0.24 -21.56 -5.89
N TYR A 314 -0.10 -22.81 -6.35
CA TYR A 314 0.72 -23.84 -5.72
C TYR A 314 2.14 -23.96 -6.30
N GLY A 315 2.45 -23.24 -7.40
CA GLY A 315 3.70 -23.43 -8.13
C GLY A 315 4.95 -23.27 -7.26
N TYR A 316 4.99 -22.25 -6.40
CA TYR A 316 6.11 -22.06 -5.45
C TYR A 316 6.17 -23.15 -4.36
N GLN A 317 5.03 -23.66 -3.90
CA GLN A 317 5.00 -24.73 -2.90
C GLN A 317 5.54 -26.03 -3.47
N ILE A 318 5.15 -26.38 -4.69
CA ILE A 318 5.63 -27.59 -5.38
C ILE A 318 7.12 -27.46 -5.66
N ALA A 319 7.57 -26.34 -6.23
CA ALA A 319 8.98 -26.12 -6.52
C ALA A 319 9.84 -26.16 -5.23
N GLY A 320 9.36 -25.61 -4.12
CA GLY A 320 10.11 -25.56 -2.86
C GLY A 320 10.06 -26.86 -2.04
N MET A 321 8.91 -27.51 -1.93
CA MET A 321 8.73 -28.71 -1.09
C MET A 321 8.93 -30.01 -1.86
N ALA A 322 8.34 -30.12 -3.05
CA ALA A 322 8.43 -31.31 -3.88
C ALA A 322 9.69 -31.34 -4.75
N ASP A 323 10.36 -30.19 -4.95
CA ASP A 323 11.62 -30.10 -5.70
C ASP A 323 11.46 -30.62 -7.13
N ARG A 324 10.38 -30.19 -7.81
CA ARG A 324 10.02 -30.60 -9.17
C ARG A 324 9.71 -29.41 -10.07
N PRO A 325 10.01 -29.50 -11.38
CA PRO A 325 9.60 -28.50 -12.36
C PRO A 325 8.08 -28.31 -12.39
N THR A 326 7.63 -27.06 -12.39
CA THR A 326 6.21 -26.69 -12.50
C THR A 326 5.94 -25.96 -13.81
N LEU A 327 4.77 -26.20 -14.41
CA LEU A 327 4.40 -25.57 -15.68
C LEU A 327 4.04 -24.08 -15.52
N VAL A 328 3.39 -23.73 -14.41
CA VAL A 328 2.99 -22.35 -14.07
C VAL A 328 3.34 -22.02 -12.61
N ASP A 329 3.63 -20.75 -12.36
CA ASP A 329 4.04 -20.26 -11.05
C ASP A 329 3.16 -19.11 -10.54
N ASN A 330 3.38 -18.73 -9.28
CA ASN A 330 2.62 -17.69 -8.59
C ASN A 330 3.08 -16.27 -9.00
N ASN A 331 4.11 -16.13 -9.84
CA ASN A 331 4.56 -14.81 -10.33
C ASN A 331 3.59 -14.24 -11.38
N THR A 332 2.94 -15.11 -12.16
CA THR A 332 1.90 -14.75 -13.14
C THR A 332 2.35 -13.75 -14.23
N TRP A 333 3.61 -13.83 -14.65
CA TRP A 333 4.16 -12.91 -15.66
C TRP A 333 3.70 -13.22 -17.10
N ASN A 334 3.28 -14.46 -17.39
CA ASN A 334 2.80 -14.89 -18.71
C ASN A 334 1.35 -15.43 -18.63
N ASN A 335 0.38 -14.55 -18.89
CA ASN A 335 -1.05 -14.87 -18.83
C ASN A 335 -1.48 -15.93 -19.85
N THR A 336 -0.84 -15.99 -21.02
CA THR A 336 -1.17 -16.96 -22.07
C THR A 336 -0.84 -18.38 -21.63
N HIS A 337 0.25 -18.54 -20.88
CA HIS A 337 0.65 -19.83 -20.35
C HIS A 337 -0.35 -20.33 -19.28
N ILE A 338 -0.77 -19.43 -18.38
CA ILE A 338 -1.81 -19.72 -17.38
C ILE A 338 -3.14 -20.05 -18.06
N ALA A 339 -3.53 -19.31 -19.10
CA ALA A 339 -4.75 -19.60 -19.86
C ALA A 339 -4.70 -20.99 -20.52
N THR A 340 -3.52 -21.48 -20.89
CA THR A 340 -3.33 -22.83 -21.44
C THR A 340 -3.58 -23.90 -20.37
N VAL A 341 -3.05 -23.70 -19.16
CA VAL A 341 -3.33 -24.56 -17.99
C VAL A 341 -4.81 -24.53 -17.62
N GLY A 342 -5.42 -23.35 -17.56
CA GLY A 342 -6.85 -23.20 -17.29
C GLY A 342 -7.72 -23.89 -18.35
N LYS A 343 -7.37 -23.78 -19.64
CA LYS A 343 -8.05 -24.50 -20.71
C LYS A 343 -7.92 -26.02 -20.55
N ALA A 344 -6.73 -26.52 -20.20
CA ALA A 344 -6.53 -27.94 -19.97
C ALA A 344 -7.31 -28.46 -18.75
N MET A 345 -7.46 -27.67 -17.69
CA MET A 345 -8.25 -28.04 -16.50
C MET A 345 -9.78 -27.93 -16.70
N SER A 346 -10.24 -27.15 -17.68
CA SER A 346 -11.68 -26.89 -17.92
C SER A 346 -12.24 -27.53 -19.20
N SER A 347 -11.46 -28.35 -19.90
CA SER A 347 -11.88 -29.04 -21.13
C SER A 347 -12.04 -30.56 -20.91
N SER A 348 -12.74 -31.24 -21.82
CA SER A 348 -12.78 -32.71 -21.85
C SER A 348 -11.38 -33.30 -22.06
N GLU A 349 -11.19 -34.56 -21.64
CA GLU A 349 -9.91 -35.26 -21.75
C GLU A 349 -9.37 -35.31 -23.18
N GLU A 350 -10.25 -35.45 -24.18
CA GLU A 350 -9.89 -35.44 -25.61
C GLU A 350 -9.18 -34.14 -26.04
N VAL A 351 -9.50 -33.00 -25.40
CA VAL A 351 -8.91 -31.69 -25.67
C VAL A 351 -7.76 -31.40 -24.71
N ALA A 352 -7.86 -31.81 -23.45
CA ALA A 352 -6.85 -31.57 -22.43
C ALA A 352 -5.58 -32.42 -22.66
N TYR A 353 -5.73 -33.69 -23.03
CA TYR A 353 -4.61 -34.62 -23.17
C TYR A 353 -3.58 -34.18 -24.24
N PRO A 354 -3.97 -33.72 -25.44
CA PRO A 354 -3.01 -33.14 -26.39
C PRO A 354 -2.28 -31.92 -25.88
N ILE A 355 -2.93 -31.07 -25.06
CA ILE A 355 -2.30 -29.90 -24.44
C ILE A 355 -1.22 -30.35 -23.45
N LEU A 356 -1.54 -31.29 -22.57
CA LEU A 356 -0.59 -31.85 -21.61
C LEU A 356 0.63 -32.47 -22.30
N ARG A 357 0.40 -33.23 -23.37
CA ARG A 357 1.48 -33.87 -24.16
C ARG A 357 2.37 -32.87 -24.87
N LYS A 358 1.84 -31.72 -25.30
CA LYS A 358 2.63 -30.64 -25.91
C LYS A 358 3.60 -29.97 -24.93
N HIS A 359 3.28 -30.02 -23.63
CA HIS A 359 4.06 -29.42 -22.56
C HIS A 359 4.85 -30.44 -21.73
N ASP A 360 4.97 -31.68 -22.21
CA ASP A 360 5.69 -32.78 -21.54
C ASP A 360 5.31 -32.97 -20.05
N VAL A 361 4.03 -32.72 -19.73
CA VAL A 361 3.52 -32.88 -18.36
C VAL A 361 3.51 -34.37 -17.99
N SER A 362 4.13 -34.68 -16.86
CA SER A 362 4.23 -36.05 -16.33
C SER A 362 3.18 -36.33 -15.24
N TYR A 363 2.89 -35.34 -14.40
CA TYR A 363 1.93 -35.46 -13.29
C TYR A 363 1.00 -34.25 -13.25
N VAL A 364 -0.26 -34.48 -12.86
CA VAL A 364 -1.25 -33.43 -12.60
C VAL A 364 -1.61 -33.46 -11.12
N LEU A 365 -1.48 -32.32 -10.44
CA LEU A 365 -1.83 -32.15 -9.03
C LEU A 365 -3.08 -31.29 -8.93
N VAL A 366 -4.12 -31.84 -8.31
CA VAL A 366 -5.40 -31.16 -8.03
C VAL A 366 -5.71 -31.30 -6.54
N ILE A 367 -6.10 -30.20 -5.92
CA ILE A 367 -6.45 -30.14 -4.50
C ILE A 367 -7.95 -30.33 -4.35
N PHE A 368 -8.33 -31.49 -3.81
CA PHE A 368 -9.71 -31.80 -3.47
C PHE A 368 -9.86 -31.86 -1.94
N ARG A 369 -10.81 -31.09 -1.38
CA ARG A 369 -11.06 -31.04 0.07
C ARG A 369 -12.50 -31.37 0.47
N GLY A 370 -13.26 -32.01 -0.43
CA GLY A 370 -14.67 -32.33 -0.19
C GLY A 370 -14.92 -33.26 1.01
N LEU A 371 -13.97 -34.12 1.36
CA LEU A 371 -14.10 -35.03 2.52
C LEU A 371 -14.06 -34.30 3.87
N ILE A 372 -13.29 -33.21 3.95
CA ILE A 372 -13.05 -32.45 5.19
C ILE A 372 -13.88 -31.16 5.28
N GLY A 373 -14.65 -30.83 4.24
CA GLY A 373 -15.53 -29.65 4.22
C GLY A 373 -14.79 -28.31 4.22
N TYR A 374 -13.59 -28.24 3.64
CA TYR A 374 -12.78 -27.01 3.64
C TYR A 374 -12.96 -26.19 2.37
N SER A 375 -13.15 -24.88 2.49
CA SER A 375 -13.59 -23.98 1.39
C SER A 375 -12.54 -23.57 0.36
N GLY A 376 -11.30 -24.04 0.48
CA GLY A 376 -10.15 -23.68 -0.37
C GLY A 376 -9.65 -24.79 -1.28
N ASP A 377 -10.54 -25.45 -2.02
CA ASP A 377 -10.21 -26.47 -3.02
C ASP A 377 -10.23 -25.92 -4.45
N ASP A 378 -9.76 -26.71 -5.40
CA ASP A 378 -9.70 -26.30 -6.81
C ASP A 378 -11.09 -26.25 -7.47
N ILE A 379 -12.09 -26.91 -6.88
CA ILE A 379 -13.48 -26.87 -7.35
C ILE A 379 -14.08 -25.48 -7.11
N ASN A 380 -13.88 -24.90 -5.91
CA ASN A 380 -14.36 -23.55 -5.62
C ASN A 380 -13.63 -22.46 -6.44
N LYS A 381 -12.41 -22.75 -6.91
CA LYS A 381 -11.59 -21.85 -7.73
C LYS A 381 -11.78 -22.05 -9.23
N PHE A 382 -12.68 -22.95 -9.65
CA PHE A 382 -12.83 -23.33 -11.05
C PHE A 382 -13.38 -22.21 -11.94
N LEU A 383 -14.18 -21.29 -11.39
CA LEU A 383 -14.84 -20.20 -12.14
C LEU A 383 -13.99 -18.93 -12.28
#